data_AF-A0AAC9IGD0-F1
#
_entry.id   AF-A0AAC9IGD0-F1
#
_cell.length_a   1.000
_cell.length_b   1.000
_cell.length_c   1.000
_cell.angle_alpha   90.00
_cell.angle_beta   90.00
_cell.angle_gamma   90.00
#
_symmetry.space_group_name_H-M   'P 1'
#
loop_
_entity.id
_entity.type
_entity.pdbx_description
1 polymer ?
#
loop_
_entity_poly.entity_id
_entity_poly.type
_entity_poly.pdbx_seq_one_letter_code
_entity_poly.pdbx_strand_id
1 'polypeptide(L)'
;MDQNVLQMDQDRSENELAVLNISSKEIGALSKEAAEQLLQTKDTDCIHQLMYVPIEKKADVDWLIQCVGEALEDEDEDDVALEFADLLYFFVIPFYGEYILRDRHLYEYIDHLLVRLASRSHSGIDTLIHIMREDLNGMNNKRSL
;
A
#
# COMPACT_ATOMS: atom_id res chain seq x y z
N MET A 1 9.71 9.86 -40.71
CA MET A 1 9.00 10.72 -39.76
C MET A 1 7.63 10.07 -39.56
N ASP A 2 7.24 9.46 -38.46
CA ASP A 2 7.87 9.18 -37.16
C ASP A 2 7.09 8.04 -36.51
N GLN A 3 7.48 6.79 -36.77
CA GLN A 3 6.92 5.63 -36.05
C GLN A 3 7.59 5.41 -34.67
N ASN A 4 8.67 6.14 -34.38
CA ASN A 4 9.38 6.09 -33.09
C ASN A 4 8.82 7.05 -32.03
N VAL A 5 7.90 7.95 -32.38
CA VAL A 5 7.34 8.91 -31.39
C VAL A 5 6.20 8.25 -30.60
N LEU A 6 5.39 7.40 -31.22
CA LEU A 6 4.25 6.76 -30.56
C LEU A 6 4.64 5.66 -29.56
N GLN A 7 5.79 5.01 -29.72
CA GLN A 7 6.29 4.02 -28.75
C GLN A 7 6.90 4.70 -27.51
N MET A 8 7.50 5.88 -27.66
CA MET A 8 8.07 6.63 -26.53
C MET A 8 7.00 7.21 -25.58
N ASP A 9 5.79 7.50 -26.08
CA ASP A 9 4.69 8.00 -25.25
C ASP A 9 3.94 6.87 -24.53
N GLN A 10 3.91 5.65 -25.08
CA GLN A 10 3.33 4.48 -24.39
C GLN A 10 4.18 4.01 -23.20
N ASP A 11 5.51 3.97 -23.35
CA ASP A 11 6.42 3.62 -22.24
C ASP A 11 6.48 4.68 -21.13
N ARG A 12 6.08 5.94 -21.44
CA ARG A 12 5.97 7.01 -20.45
C ARG A 12 4.68 6.94 -19.64
N SER A 13 3.58 6.49 -20.24
CA SER A 13 2.27 6.48 -19.59
C SER A 13 2.11 5.38 -18.53
N GLU A 14 2.81 4.25 -18.64
CA GLU A 14 2.77 3.18 -17.62
C GLU A 14 3.80 3.38 -16.49
N ASN A 15 4.84 4.20 -16.73
CA ASN A 15 5.88 4.56 -15.75
C ASN A 15 5.63 5.92 -15.07
N GLU A 16 4.48 6.55 -15.30
CA GLU A 16 4.15 7.89 -14.83
C GLU A 16 3.79 7.99 -13.33
N LEU A 17 4.14 6.97 -12.54
CA LEU A 17 4.29 7.10 -11.09
C LEU A 17 5.78 7.32 -10.81
N ALA A 18 6.23 8.54 -11.03
CA ALA A 18 7.55 8.99 -10.61
C ALA A 18 7.75 8.62 -9.13
N VAL A 19 8.73 7.75 -8.85
CA VAL A 19 9.30 7.36 -7.54
C VAL A 19 8.46 7.81 -6.35
N LEU A 20 7.71 6.88 -5.76
CA LEU A 20 6.59 7.24 -4.89
C LEU A 20 6.94 7.36 -3.40
N ASN A 21 8.15 7.05 -2.95
CA ASN A 21 8.54 7.29 -1.56
C ASN A 21 10.04 7.58 -1.38
N ILE A 22 10.88 6.53 -1.36
CA ILE A 22 12.33 6.65 -1.16
C ILE A 22 13.10 5.84 -2.20
N SER A 23 14.34 6.25 -2.54
CA SER A 23 15.20 5.47 -3.43
C SER A 23 15.93 4.35 -2.68
N SER A 24 16.16 3.23 -3.37
CA SER A 24 17.00 2.11 -2.92
C SER A 24 18.45 2.50 -2.59
N LYS A 25 18.90 3.68 -3.04
CA LYS A 25 20.24 4.22 -2.76
C LYS A 25 20.29 5.09 -1.51
N GLU A 26 19.15 5.39 -0.91
CA GLU A 26 19.10 6.20 0.31
C GLU A 26 19.61 5.42 1.52
N ILE A 27 20.39 6.10 2.36
CA ILE A 27 20.88 5.52 3.61
C ILE A 27 19.66 5.31 4.52
N GLY A 28 19.47 4.07 4.97
CA GLY A 28 18.31 3.68 5.78
C GLY A 28 17.17 3.04 5.00
N ALA A 29 17.30 2.87 3.68
CA ALA A 29 16.37 2.08 2.89
C ALA A 29 16.36 0.61 3.36
N LEU A 30 15.16 0.11 3.67
CA LEU A 30 14.89 -1.28 4.03
C LEU A 30 14.78 -2.11 2.75
N SER A 31 15.56 -3.18 2.64
CA SER A 31 15.47 -4.07 1.48
C SER A 31 14.14 -4.85 1.49
N LYS A 32 13.70 -5.30 0.31
CA LYS A 32 12.46 -6.11 0.19
C LYS A 32 12.56 -7.42 0.97
N GLU A 33 13.73 -8.06 0.95
CA GLU A 33 13.99 -9.29 1.70
C GLU A 33 13.89 -9.06 3.21
N ALA A 34 14.40 -7.92 3.69
CA ALA A 34 14.30 -7.56 5.11
C ALA A 34 12.84 -7.24 5.49
N ALA A 35 12.10 -6.56 4.62
CA ALA A 35 10.67 -6.28 4.80
C ALA A 35 9.82 -7.56 4.86
N GLU A 36 10.07 -8.52 3.98
CA GLU A 36 9.42 -9.84 4.02
C GLU A 36 9.73 -10.59 5.32
N GLN A 37 10.97 -10.51 5.81
CA GLN A 37 11.34 -11.09 7.10
C GLN A 37 10.61 -10.42 8.27
N LEU A 38 10.51 -9.09 8.28
CA LEU A 38 9.74 -8.36 9.30
C LEU A 38 8.29 -8.82 9.32
N LEU A 39 7.66 -8.91 8.15
CA LEU A 39 6.29 -9.37 7.98
C LEU A 39 6.07 -10.82 8.45
N GLN A 40 7.06 -11.70 8.27
CA GLN A 40 7.00 -13.06 8.79
C GLN A 40 7.10 -13.12 10.30
N THR A 41 7.89 -12.24 10.92
CA THR A 41 8.05 -12.20 12.37
C THR A 41 6.86 -11.55 13.08
N LYS A 42 6.12 -10.67 12.38
CA LYS A 42 5.00 -9.88 12.91
C LYS A 42 5.35 -9.12 14.20
N ASP A 43 6.60 -8.70 14.31
CA ASP A 43 7.07 -7.89 15.43
C ASP A 43 6.44 -6.49 15.35
N THR A 44 5.48 -6.22 16.23
CA THR A 44 4.71 -4.96 16.26
C THR A 44 5.61 -3.74 16.44
N ASP A 45 6.73 -3.89 17.16
CA ASP A 45 7.72 -2.81 17.32
C ASP A 45 8.45 -2.47 16.01
N CYS A 46 8.35 -3.32 14.99
CA CYS A 46 9.10 -3.18 13.74
C CYS A 46 8.23 -3.04 12.48
N ILE A 47 6.91 -3.30 12.52
CA ILE A 47 6.03 -3.23 11.33
C ILE A 47 6.09 -1.85 10.65
N HIS A 48 6.15 -0.76 11.43
CA HIS A 48 6.27 0.60 10.91
C HIS A 48 7.53 0.82 10.04
N GLN A 49 8.56 -0.03 10.15
CA GLN A 49 9.76 0.07 9.32
C GLN A 49 9.49 -0.21 7.84
N LEU A 50 8.36 -0.81 7.50
CA LEU A 50 7.92 -1.01 6.10
C LEU A 50 7.73 0.32 5.35
N MET A 51 7.55 1.44 6.07
CA MET A 51 7.56 2.78 5.49
C MET A 51 8.92 3.16 4.85
N TYR A 52 9.99 2.45 5.20
CA TYR A 52 11.32 2.65 4.64
C TYR A 52 11.64 1.67 3.52
N VAL A 53 10.66 0.97 2.93
CA VAL A 53 10.91 0.17 1.73
C VAL A 53 10.94 1.09 0.49
N PRO A 54 11.95 0.98 -0.38
CA PRO A 54 11.95 1.67 -1.66
C PRO A 54 10.80 1.26 -2.57
N ILE A 55 10.01 2.25 -2.97
CA ILE A 55 8.90 2.11 -3.91
C ILE A 55 9.23 2.98 -5.14
N GLU A 56 9.87 2.37 -6.12
CA GLU A 56 10.43 3.08 -7.29
C GLU A 56 9.54 2.94 -8.52
N LYS A 57 8.65 1.93 -8.56
CA LYS A 57 7.73 1.66 -9.66
C LYS A 57 6.40 1.08 -9.17
N LYS A 58 5.41 1.07 -10.07
CA LYS A 58 4.08 0.47 -9.89
C LYS A 58 4.12 -0.90 -9.19
N ALA A 59 4.92 -1.81 -9.73
CA ALA A 59 5.06 -3.17 -9.23
C ALA A 59 5.59 -3.27 -7.78
N ASP A 60 6.24 -2.23 -7.26
CA ASP A 60 6.71 -2.22 -5.87
C ASP A 60 5.55 -1.94 -4.90
N VAL A 61 4.59 -1.10 -5.30
CA VAL A 61 3.35 -0.87 -4.53
C VAL A 61 2.51 -2.16 -4.49
N ASP A 62 2.37 -2.81 -5.64
CA ASP A 62 1.62 -4.07 -5.76
C ASP A 62 2.23 -5.13 -4.84
N TRP A 63 3.56 -5.27 -4.88
CA TRP A 63 4.30 -6.15 -3.99
C TRP A 63 4.08 -5.79 -2.51
N LEU A 64 4.17 -4.52 -2.12
CA LEU A 64 4.00 -4.11 -0.71
C LEU A 64 2.61 -4.47 -0.20
N ILE A 65 1.57 -4.11 -0.96
CA ILE A 65 0.17 -4.38 -0.59
C ILE A 65 -0.08 -5.89 -0.50
N GLN A 66 0.45 -6.66 -1.45
CA GLN A 66 0.33 -8.12 -1.45
C GLN A 66 1.03 -8.73 -0.23
N CYS A 67 2.27 -8.33 0.07
CA CYS A 67 3.01 -8.84 1.22
C CYS A 67 2.31 -8.51 2.54
N VAL A 68 1.78 -7.28 2.70
CA VAL A 68 0.97 -6.90 3.88
C VAL A 68 -0.28 -7.78 3.98
N GLY A 69 -0.96 -8.00 2.86
CA GLY A 69 -2.18 -8.80 2.83
C GLY A 69 -1.97 -10.28 3.13
N GLU A 70 -0.86 -10.85 2.68
CA GLU A 70 -0.44 -12.23 2.97
C GLU A 70 0.04 -12.40 4.41
N ALA A 71 0.67 -11.37 4.98
CA ALA A 71 1.15 -11.38 6.37
C ALA A 71 0.02 -11.24 7.40
N LEU A 72 -1.06 -10.55 7.05
CA LEU A 72 -2.26 -10.50 7.88
C LEU A 72 -2.97 -11.86 7.82
N GLU A 73 -2.95 -12.62 8.90
CA GLU A 73 -3.61 -13.92 9.05
C GLU A 73 -4.81 -13.82 9.98
N ASP A 74 -5.88 -14.57 9.73
CA ASP A 74 -7.13 -14.49 10.51
C ASP A 74 -6.96 -14.85 11.99
N GLU A 75 -5.86 -15.49 12.38
CA GLU A 75 -5.54 -15.88 13.77
C GLU A 75 -4.64 -14.88 14.51
N ASP A 76 -4.18 -13.82 13.83
CA ASP A 76 -3.29 -12.81 14.43
C ASP A 76 -3.92 -12.09 15.63
N GLU A 77 -3.06 -11.70 16.58
CA GLU A 77 -3.42 -10.86 17.72
C GLU A 77 -3.92 -9.49 17.24
N ASP A 78 -4.86 -8.89 17.99
CA ASP A 78 -5.44 -7.59 17.63
C ASP A 78 -4.38 -6.49 17.54
N ASP A 79 -3.31 -6.56 18.34
CA ASP A 79 -2.20 -5.60 18.30
C ASP A 79 -1.45 -5.67 16.96
N VAL A 80 -1.22 -6.87 16.43
CA VAL A 80 -0.61 -7.08 15.11
C VAL A 80 -1.52 -6.54 14.02
N ALA A 81 -2.82 -6.87 14.08
CA ALA A 81 -3.80 -6.38 13.11
C ALA A 81 -3.93 -4.84 13.15
N LEU A 82 -3.78 -4.22 14.33
CA LEU A 82 -3.79 -2.78 14.49
C LEU A 82 -2.58 -2.12 13.83
N GLU A 83 -1.37 -2.67 14.00
CA GLU A 83 -0.16 -2.16 13.31
C GLU A 83 -0.30 -2.24 11.79
N PHE A 84 -0.92 -3.31 11.26
CA PHE A 84 -1.23 -3.39 9.84
C PHE A 84 -2.25 -2.33 9.40
N ALA A 85 -3.28 -2.08 10.20
CA ALA A 85 -4.24 -1.02 9.93
C ALA A 85 -3.57 0.37 9.96
N ASP A 86 -2.66 0.60 10.89
CA ASP A 86 -1.87 1.83 10.99
C ASP A 86 -0.94 2.01 9.79
N LEU A 87 -0.25 0.96 9.35
CA LEU A 87 0.57 0.99 8.13
C LEU A 87 -0.27 1.36 6.91
N LEU A 88 -1.46 0.76 6.77
CA LEU A 88 -2.37 1.07 5.66
C LEU A 88 -2.84 2.53 5.72
N TYR A 89 -3.19 3.02 6.91
CA TYR A 89 -3.75 4.35 7.11
C TYR A 89 -2.70 5.47 7.03
N PHE A 90 -1.55 5.33 7.68
CA PHE A 90 -0.54 6.40 7.76
C PHE A 90 0.42 6.41 6.57
N PHE A 91 0.55 5.30 5.85
CA PHE A 91 1.51 5.17 4.76
C PHE A 91 0.87 4.77 3.43
N VAL A 92 0.19 3.63 3.36
CA VAL A 92 -0.21 3.08 2.06
C VAL A 92 -1.26 3.96 1.37
N ILE A 93 -2.34 4.32 2.06
CA ILE A 93 -3.43 5.11 1.46
C ILE A 93 -3.02 6.56 1.18
N PRO A 94 -2.31 7.28 2.07
CA PRO A 94 -1.89 8.65 1.79
C PRO A 94 -0.95 8.76 0.58
N PHE A 95 -0.02 7.82 0.41
CA PHE A 95 0.96 7.87 -0.67
C PHE A 95 0.48 7.21 -1.96
N TYR A 96 -0.33 6.15 -1.86
CA TYR A 96 -0.70 5.31 -3.01
C TYR A 96 -2.19 5.23 -3.27
N GLY A 97 -3.06 5.87 -2.47
CA GLY A 97 -4.52 5.78 -2.58
C GLY A 97 -5.04 6.17 -3.97
N GLU A 98 -4.47 7.22 -4.55
CA GLU A 98 -4.75 7.61 -5.93
C GLU A 98 -4.43 6.49 -6.93
N TYR A 99 -3.30 5.84 -6.77
CA TYR A 99 -2.88 4.75 -7.64
C TYR A 99 -3.79 3.52 -7.46
N ILE A 100 -4.07 3.13 -6.22
CA ILE A 100 -5.00 2.05 -5.85
C ILE A 100 -6.35 2.26 -6.53
N LEU A 101 -6.88 3.49 -6.54
CA LEU A 101 -8.17 3.79 -7.19
C LEU A 101 -8.15 3.68 -8.73
N ARG A 102 -6.98 3.79 -9.39
CA ARG A 102 -6.89 3.60 -10.85
C ARG A 102 -6.84 2.13 -11.22
N ASP A 103 -6.29 1.29 -10.35
CA ASP A 103 -6.15 -0.14 -10.58
C ASP A 103 -7.26 -0.91 -9.86
N ARG A 104 -8.25 -1.36 -10.63
CA ARG A 104 -9.41 -2.07 -10.08
C ARG A 104 -9.02 -3.29 -9.24
N HIS A 105 -7.98 -4.02 -9.63
CA HIS A 105 -7.57 -5.22 -8.90
C HIS A 105 -6.97 -4.86 -7.54
N LEU A 106 -6.16 -3.80 -7.46
CA LEU A 106 -5.64 -3.31 -6.18
C LEU A 106 -6.72 -2.74 -5.30
N TYR A 107 -7.67 -2.01 -5.86
CA TYR A 107 -8.80 -1.49 -5.10
C TYR A 107 -9.62 -2.62 -4.47
N GLU A 108 -9.95 -3.65 -5.26
CA GLU A 108 -10.65 -4.84 -4.76
C GLU A 108 -9.82 -5.56 -3.69
N TYR A 109 -8.50 -5.67 -3.88
CA TYR A 109 -7.61 -6.29 -2.89
C TYR A 109 -7.55 -5.51 -1.58
N ILE A 110 -7.40 -4.19 -1.63
CA ILE A 110 -7.42 -3.31 -0.45
C ILE A 110 -8.77 -3.41 0.26
N ASP A 111 -9.91 -3.37 -0.46
CA ASP A 111 -11.21 -3.52 0.18
C ASP A 111 -11.35 -4.88 0.88
N HIS A 112 -10.84 -5.97 0.28
CA HIS A 112 -10.78 -7.27 0.94
C HIS A 112 -9.94 -7.25 2.23
N LEU A 113 -8.78 -6.58 2.23
CA LEU A 113 -7.97 -6.42 3.45
C LEU A 113 -8.71 -5.61 4.52
N LEU A 114 -9.37 -4.53 4.14
CA LEU A 114 -10.18 -3.73 5.08
C LEU A 114 -11.35 -4.53 5.66
N VAL A 115 -11.99 -5.40 4.87
CA VAL A 115 -13.04 -6.31 5.36
C VAL A 115 -12.47 -7.33 6.36
N ARG A 116 -11.29 -7.89 6.09
CA ARG A 116 -10.63 -8.82 7.02
C ARG A 116 -10.29 -8.14 8.33
N LEU A 117 -9.73 -6.93 8.30
CA LEU A 117 -9.46 -6.14 9.49
C LEU A 117 -10.75 -5.80 10.26
N ALA A 118 -11.85 -5.46 9.57
CA ALA A 118 -13.15 -5.17 10.21
C ALA A 118 -13.75 -6.38 10.97
N SER A 119 -13.33 -7.59 10.62
CA SER A 119 -13.85 -8.80 11.28
C SER A 119 -13.34 -8.96 12.72
N ARG A 120 -12.28 -8.23 13.11
CA ARG A 120 -11.65 -8.28 14.44
C ARG A 120 -12.50 -7.72 15.57
N SER A 121 -13.54 -6.93 15.28
CA SER A 121 -14.37 -6.26 16.31
C SER A 121 -13.55 -5.41 17.30
N HIS A 122 -12.44 -4.83 16.83
CA HIS A 122 -11.54 -3.99 17.62
C HIS A 122 -11.77 -2.51 17.29
N SER A 123 -12.18 -1.72 18.28
CA SER A 123 -12.62 -0.32 18.07
C SER A 123 -11.58 0.60 17.41
N GLY A 124 -10.29 0.38 17.67
CA GLY A 124 -9.22 1.14 17.01
C GLY A 124 -9.12 0.80 15.53
N ILE A 125 -9.22 -0.49 15.20
CA ILE A 125 -9.17 -0.98 13.81
C ILE A 125 -10.40 -0.49 13.04
N ASP A 126 -11.60 -0.58 13.64
CA ASP A 126 -12.84 -0.09 13.04
C ASP A 126 -12.78 1.41 12.73
N THR A 127 -12.17 2.20 13.62
CA THR A 127 -11.99 3.64 13.44
C THR A 127 -11.06 3.91 12.25
N LEU A 128 -9.92 3.23 12.16
CA LEU A 128 -8.98 3.39 11.06
C LEU A 128 -9.62 2.99 9.73
N ILE A 129 -10.33 1.86 9.66
CA ILE A 129 -11.04 1.41 8.45
C ILE A 129 -12.08 2.44 7.99
N HIS A 130 -12.83 3.00 8.93
CA HIS A 130 -13.82 4.03 8.62
C HIS A 130 -13.16 5.21 7.90
N ILE A 131 -12.08 5.75 8.48
CA ILE A 131 -11.37 6.91 7.92
C ILE A 131 -10.72 6.55 6.58
N MET A 132 -10.07 5.39 6.48
CA MET A 132 -9.46 4.91 5.23
C MET A 132 -10.48 4.85 4.08
N ARG A 133 -11.70 4.36 4.35
CA ARG A 133 -12.79 4.32 3.37
C ARG A 133 -13.29 5.72 3.01
N GLU A 134 -13.40 6.62 3.98
CA GLU A 134 -13.76 8.02 3.72
C GLU A 134 -12.71 8.71 2.82
N ASP A 135 -11.43 8.50 3.09
CA ASP A 135 -10.32 9.05 2.32
C ASP A 135 -10.32 8.54 0.87
N LEU A 136 -10.45 7.22 0.67
CA LEU A 136 -10.53 6.62 -0.66
C LEU A 136 -11.76 7.12 -1.44
N ASN A 137 -12.93 7.22 -0.78
CA ASN A 137 -14.13 7.77 -1.40
C ASN A 137 -13.96 9.26 -1.75
N GLY A 138 -13.34 10.04 -0.86
CA GLY A 138 -13.03 11.45 -1.08
C GLY A 138 -12.10 11.67 -2.27
N MET A 139 -11.08 10.84 -2.41
CA MET A 139 -10.16 10.85 -3.56
C MET A 139 -10.89 10.47 -4.87
N ASN A 140 -11.76 9.46 -4.84
CA ASN A 140 -12.52 9.03 -6.01
C ASN A 140 -13.50 10.11 -6.51
N ASN A 141 -14.17 10.80 -5.58
CA ASN A 141 -15.09 11.90 -5.90
C ASN A 141 -14.37 13.11 -6.52
N LYS A 142 -13.15 13.45 -6.05
CA LYS A 142 -12.34 14.52 -6.64
C LYS A 142 -11.90 14.22 -8.07
N ARG A 143 -11.77 12.95 -8.45
CA ARG A 143 -11.41 12.53 -9.82
C ARG A 143 -12.57 12.52 -10.80
N SER A 144 -13.80 12.43 -10.31
CA SER A 144 -15.00 12.38 -11.15
C SER A 144 -15.52 13.77 -11.55
N LEU A 145 -14.87 14.83 -11.06
CA LEU A 145 -15.15 16.25 -11.33
C LEU A 145 -14.16 16.81 -12.35
#